data_AF-A0A956LCF5-F1
#
_entry.id   AF-A0A956LCF5-F1
#
_cell.length_a   1.000
_cell.length_b   1.000
_cell.length_c   1.000
_cell.angle_alpha   90.00
_cell.angle_beta   90.00
_cell.angle_gamma   90.00
#
_symmetry.space_group_name_H-M   'P 1'
#
loop_
_entity.id
_entity.type
_entity.pdbx_description
1 polymer ?
#
loop_
_entity_poly.entity_id
_entity_poly.type
_entity_poly.pdbx_seq_one_letter_code
_entity_poly.pdbx_strand_id
1 'polypeptide(L)'
;KVLDFGIAALGGVGIAGAGTLAYVAPEQLRGAPPDPRNDVYALCALAHELLLGAPPIACEGLPREALWRRKLAGPGALSTSLPPGLRDIVARGLQGAPERRFASAGELRAAWSAFLDADAIEQLVRSAAREHADMLDAMARGDAELVETCFAACRFGARQALALAPAHAAARALHDRCLHSAADWRIARREFDLAAYHLAEAFEVDAARRERLERARVEHERRLGLRQAPLFFRVGGALFACAAAFLVSLTLLGVRPGYGLFALSSALLIVIGLLGIGLTYRRRGIEGRALLHASALIVPPIMISIVDLGAWLRGWPPEQSHALALPIIACTALGVASQGDGRFALVAALNVLLWLLSARWPDAIYALLGLSAGCSSLFIIWMFNRTGPRR
;
A
#
# COMPACT_ATOMS: atom_id res chain seq x y z
N LYS A 1 -17.81 6.78 -1.97
CA LYS A 1 -16.43 7.19 -1.61
C LYS A 1 -16.00 8.21 -2.65
N VAL A 2 -15.41 9.34 -2.25
CA VAL A 2 -14.77 10.23 -3.23
C VAL A 2 -13.46 9.57 -3.62
N LEU A 3 -13.27 9.39 -4.92
CA LEU A 3 -12.07 8.85 -5.53
C LEU A 3 -11.55 9.92 -6.49
N ASP A 4 -10.25 9.89 -6.76
CA ASP A 4 -9.53 10.86 -7.59
C ASP A 4 -9.33 12.25 -6.94
N PHE A 5 -8.13 12.45 -6.40
CA PHE A 5 -7.67 13.74 -5.86
C PHE A 5 -6.82 14.52 -6.88
N GLY A 6 -6.80 14.13 -8.16
CA GLY A 6 -5.96 14.73 -9.20
C GLY A 6 -6.21 16.22 -9.45
N ILE A 7 -7.33 16.76 -8.96
CA ILE A 7 -7.73 18.16 -9.08
C ILE A 7 -7.96 18.87 -7.73
N ALA A 8 -7.60 18.22 -6.61
CA ALA A 8 -7.77 18.80 -5.29
C ALA A 8 -6.79 19.97 -5.06
N ALA A 9 -7.30 21.08 -4.50
CA ALA A 9 -6.48 22.24 -4.15
C ALA A 9 -5.98 22.11 -2.69
N LEU A 10 -4.67 22.23 -2.47
CA LEU A 10 -4.09 22.35 -1.13
C LEU A 10 -3.97 23.84 -0.77
N GLY A 11 -4.65 24.26 0.30
CA GLY A 11 -4.52 25.63 0.82
C GLY A 11 -4.97 26.73 -0.13
N GLY A 12 -5.97 26.47 -0.98
CA GLY A 12 -6.48 27.46 -1.94
C GLY A 12 -5.65 27.59 -3.22
N VAL A 13 -4.64 26.75 -3.43
CA VAL A 13 -3.88 26.68 -4.69
C VAL A 13 -4.41 25.49 -5.51
N GLY A 14 -5.13 25.78 -6.59
CA GLY A 14 -5.75 24.77 -7.47
C GLY A 14 -5.41 25.00 -8.94
N ILE A 15 -5.63 23.99 -9.77
CA ILE A 15 -5.37 24.06 -11.22
C ILE A 15 -6.52 24.83 -11.90
N ALA A 16 -6.24 26.01 -12.43
CA ALA A 16 -7.23 26.81 -13.16
C ALA A 16 -7.74 26.05 -14.40
N GLY A 17 -9.06 25.85 -14.49
CA GLY A 17 -9.68 25.15 -15.62
C GLY A 17 -9.73 23.63 -15.51
N ALA A 18 -9.34 23.04 -14.37
CA ALA A 18 -9.56 21.63 -14.08
C ALA A 18 -10.98 21.37 -13.56
N GLY A 19 -11.56 20.22 -13.94
CA GLY A 19 -12.91 19.78 -13.53
C GLY A 19 -13.92 19.70 -14.67
N THR A 20 -14.96 18.87 -14.50
CA THR A 20 -16.03 18.70 -15.49
C THR A 20 -16.97 19.91 -15.46
N LEU A 21 -17.03 20.67 -16.56
CA LEU A 21 -17.71 21.98 -16.66
C LEU A 21 -19.16 22.00 -16.15
N ALA A 22 -19.88 20.88 -16.25
CA ALA A 22 -21.23 20.73 -15.73
C ALA A 22 -21.32 21.03 -14.22
N TYR A 23 -20.31 20.65 -13.43
CA TYR A 23 -20.30 20.75 -11.96
C TYR A 23 -19.44 21.90 -11.42
N VAL A 24 -18.67 22.57 -12.28
CA VAL A 24 -17.84 23.72 -11.89
C VAL A 24 -18.72 24.90 -11.48
N ALA A 25 -18.36 25.57 -10.39
CA ALA A 25 -19.08 26.74 -9.89
C ALA A 25 -18.83 27.98 -10.78
N PRO A 26 -19.79 28.92 -10.90
CA PRO A 26 -19.65 30.09 -11.77
C PRO A 26 -18.39 30.91 -11.51
N GLU A 27 -18.01 31.15 -10.26
CA GLU A 27 -16.81 31.90 -9.88
C GLU A 27 -15.51 31.22 -10.35
N GLN A 28 -15.45 29.88 -10.37
CA GLN A 28 -14.30 29.14 -10.88
C GLN A 28 -14.15 29.29 -12.41
N LEU A 29 -15.27 29.46 -13.13
CA LEU A 29 -15.22 29.81 -14.55
C LEU A 29 -14.61 31.21 -14.79
N ARG A 30 -14.57 32.09 -13.79
CA ARG A 30 -13.87 33.38 -13.86
C ARG A 30 -12.44 33.33 -13.31
N GLY A 31 -11.96 32.16 -12.89
CA GLY A 31 -10.61 32.00 -12.32
C GLY A 31 -10.50 32.50 -10.88
N ALA A 32 -11.62 32.57 -10.15
CA ALA A 32 -11.59 32.85 -8.71
C ALA A 32 -10.76 31.79 -7.95
N PRO A 33 -10.13 32.17 -6.82
CA PRO A 33 -9.42 31.21 -6.00
C PRO A 33 -10.37 30.09 -5.51
N PRO A 34 -9.87 28.86 -5.36
CA PRO A 34 -10.59 27.75 -4.73
C PRO A 34 -11.18 28.13 -3.37
N ASP A 35 -12.45 27.82 -3.18
CA ASP A 35 -13.24 28.08 -1.97
C ASP A 35 -14.08 26.83 -1.62
N PRO A 36 -14.26 26.48 -0.33
CA PRO A 36 -15.09 25.34 0.07
C PRO A 36 -16.53 25.34 -0.49
N ARG A 37 -17.07 26.53 -0.83
CA ARG A 37 -18.39 26.71 -1.44
C ARG A 37 -18.42 26.28 -2.91
N ASN A 38 -17.27 26.11 -3.55
CA ASN A 38 -17.17 25.47 -4.87
C ASN A 38 -17.57 23.99 -4.75
N ASP A 39 -17.10 23.28 -3.73
CA ASP A 39 -17.47 21.88 -3.48
C ASP A 39 -18.95 21.74 -3.14
N VAL A 40 -19.51 22.70 -2.39
CA VAL A 40 -20.96 22.74 -2.11
C VAL A 40 -21.78 22.82 -3.41
N TYR A 41 -21.35 23.68 -4.35
CA TYR A 41 -22.01 23.79 -5.65
C TYR A 41 -21.89 22.48 -6.43
N ALA A 42 -20.69 21.90 -6.52
CA ALA A 42 -20.45 20.66 -7.24
C ALA A 42 -21.28 19.49 -6.67
N LEU A 43 -21.33 19.36 -5.34
CA LEU A 43 -22.15 18.35 -4.66
C LEU A 43 -23.64 18.53 -4.93
N CYS A 44 -24.15 19.77 -4.95
CA CYS A 44 -25.56 20.03 -5.26
C CYS A 44 -25.87 19.87 -6.75
N ALA A 45 -24.91 20.13 -7.63
CA ALA A 45 -25.04 19.85 -9.07
C ALA A 45 -25.10 18.35 -9.34
N LEU A 46 -24.27 17.57 -8.66
CA LEU A 46 -24.34 16.11 -8.69
C LEU A 46 -25.66 15.60 -8.10
N ALA A 47 -26.09 16.15 -6.96
CA ALA A 47 -27.39 15.79 -6.37
C ALA A 47 -28.55 16.07 -7.32
N HIS A 48 -28.54 17.22 -8.01
CA HIS A 48 -29.53 17.54 -9.03
C HIS A 48 -29.56 16.48 -10.13
N GLU A 49 -28.41 16.06 -10.63
CA GLU A 49 -28.32 15.03 -11.66
C GLU A 49 -28.79 13.66 -11.18
N LEU A 50 -28.45 13.26 -9.96
CA LEU A 50 -28.92 12.00 -9.38
C LEU A 50 -30.45 11.99 -9.19
N LEU A 51 -31.04 13.14 -8.88
CA LEU A 51 -32.48 13.27 -8.62
C LEU A 51 -33.32 13.42 -9.91
N LEU A 52 -32.77 14.10 -10.92
CA LEU A 52 -33.51 14.52 -12.12
C LEU A 52 -32.95 13.93 -13.42
N GLY A 53 -31.87 13.14 -13.35
CA GLY A 53 -31.25 12.45 -14.49
C GLY A 53 -30.36 13.33 -15.37
N ALA A 54 -30.18 14.61 -15.04
CA ALA A 54 -29.36 15.55 -15.82
C ALA A 54 -28.73 16.64 -14.94
N PRO A 55 -27.54 17.17 -15.30
CA PRO A 55 -26.93 18.27 -14.56
C PRO A 55 -27.82 19.52 -14.60
N PRO A 56 -27.69 20.42 -13.61
CA PRO A 56 -28.55 21.60 -13.48
C PRO A 56 -28.48 22.52 -14.70
N ILE A 57 -27.31 22.58 -15.34
CA ILE A 57 -27.06 23.40 -16.51
C ILE A 57 -26.25 22.59 -17.51
N ALA A 58 -26.83 22.32 -18.67
CA ALA A 58 -26.13 21.73 -19.79
C ALA A 58 -24.98 22.63 -20.25
N CYS A 59 -23.78 22.06 -20.40
CA CYS A 59 -22.57 22.79 -20.79
C CYS A 59 -22.14 22.54 -22.24
N GLU A 60 -22.75 21.57 -22.93
CA GLU A 60 -22.38 21.20 -24.30
C GLU A 60 -22.56 22.36 -25.28
N GLY A 61 -21.51 22.64 -26.07
CA GLY A 61 -21.53 23.68 -27.11
C GLY A 61 -21.56 25.13 -26.61
N LEU A 62 -21.57 25.37 -25.29
CA LEU A 62 -21.63 26.74 -24.75
C LEU A 62 -20.23 27.35 -24.56
N PRO A 63 -20.00 28.57 -25.08
CA PRO A 63 -18.81 29.34 -24.73
C PRO A 63 -18.75 29.59 -23.21
N ARG A 64 -17.54 29.64 -22.65
CA ARG A 64 -17.30 29.83 -21.21
C ARG A 64 -18.08 30.99 -20.59
N GLU A 65 -18.18 32.12 -21.30
CA GLU A 65 -18.91 33.31 -20.85
C GLU A 65 -20.44 33.11 -20.84
N ALA A 66 -20.98 32.35 -21.80
CA ALA A 66 -22.40 32.01 -21.83
C ALA A 66 -22.76 31.02 -20.71
N LEU A 67 -21.89 30.02 -20.49
CA LEU A 67 -22.03 29.08 -19.39
C LEU A 67 -21.96 29.78 -18.02
N TRP A 68 -21.03 30.73 -17.86
CA TRP A 68 -20.91 31.54 -16.65
C TRP A 68 -22.20 32.31 -16.35
N ARG A 69 -22.75 33.04 -17.33
CA ARG A 69 -24.01 33.77 -17.16
C ARG A 69 -25.17 32.86 -16.78
N ARG A 70 -25.28 31.68 -17.40
CA ARG A 70 -26.33 30.70 -17.09
C ARG A 70 -26.18 30.15 -15.67
N LYS A 71 -24.96 29.84 -15.24
CA LYS A 71 -24.67 29.38 -13.86
C LYS A 71 -24.90 30.46 -12.81
N LEU A 72 -24.63 31.72 -13.14
CA LEU A 72 -24.91 32.85 -12.25
C LEU A 72 -26.42 33.03 -12.02
N ALA A 73 -27.25 32.81 -13.04
CA ALA A 73 -28.71 32.83 -12.92
C ALA A 73 -29.27 31.64 -12.13
N GLY A 74 -28.53 30.53 -12.04
CA GLY A 74 -28.94 29.29 -11.39
C GLY A 74 -29.85 28.41 -12.27
N PRO A 75 -30.23 27.21 -11.80
CA PRO A 75 -31.02 26.23 -12.56
C PRO A 75 -32.50 26.61 -12.77
N GLY A 76 -32.97 27.73 -12.22
CA GLY A 76 -34.40 28.05 -12.16
C GLY A 76 -35.14 27.23 -11.09
N ALA A 77 -36.47 27.17 -11.18
CA ALA A 77 -37.28 26.40 -10.25
C ALA A 77 -37.08 24.89 -10.48
N LEU A 78 -36.65 24.19 -9.43
CA LEU A 78 -36.52 22.72 -9.47
C LEU A 78 -37.90 22.05 -9.46
N SER A 79 -37.95 20.82 -9.97
CA SER A 79 -39.19 20.04 -10.11
C SER A 79 -40.01 19.98 -8.82
N THR A 80 -41.33 20.14 -8.95
CA THR A 80 -42.29 19.99 -7.84
C THR A 80 -42.45 18.54 -7.38
N SER A 81 -41.96 17.58 -8.16
CA SER A 81 -41.88 16.16 -7.77
C SER A 81 -40.93 15.92 -6.60
N LEU A 82 -39.97 16.82 -6.36
CA LEU A 82 -39.07 16.72 -5.21
C LEU A 82 -39.77 17.23 -3.94
N PRO A 83 -39.54 16.58 -2.79
CA PRO A 83 -39.96 17.11 -1.49
C PRO A 83 -39.45 18.55 -1.29
N PRO A 84 -40.27 19.47 -0.73
CA PRO A 84 -39.89 20.87 -0.60
C PRO A 84 -38.54 21.10 0.10
N GLY A 85 -38.29 20.42 1.22
CA GLY A 85 -37.01 20.56 1.94
C GLY A 85 -35.80 20.12 1.11
N LEU A 86 -35.90 19.02 0.36
CA LEU A 86 -34.83 18.56 -0.51
C LEU A 86 -34.59 19.55 -1.66
N ARG A 87 -35.67 20.05 -2.27
CA ARG A 87 -35.61 21.08 -3.30
C ARG A 87 -34.91 22.34 -2.80
N ASP A 88 -35.26 22.83 -1.62
CA ASP A 88 -34.71 24.06 -1.07
C ASP A 88 -33.22 23.92 -0.77
N ILE A 89 -32.80 22.76 -0.26
CA ILE A 89 -31.39 22.47 0.00
C ILE A 89 -30.58 22.47 -1.31
N VAL A 90 -31.04 21.76 -2.35
CA VAL A 90 -30.35 21.70 -3.64
C VAL A 90 -30.33 23.08 -4.31
N ALA A 91 -31.45 23.80 -4.28
CA ALA A 91 -31.55 25.15 -4.84
C ALA A 91 -30.63 26.16 -4.14
N ARG A 92 -30.47 26.08 -2.81
CA ARG A 92 -29.54 26.92 -2.05
C ARG A 92 -28.09 26.62 -2.42
N GLY A 93 -27.71 25.36 -2.56
CA GLY A 93 -26.35 24.98 -2.95
C GLY A 93 -25.98 25.39 -4.39
N LEU A 94 -26.98 25.51 -5.27
CA LEU A 94 -26.81 25.92 -6.67
C LEU A 94 -26.91 27.43 -6.93
N GLN A 95 -26.96 28.26 -5.88
CA GLN A 95 -26.96 29.71 -6.02
C GLN A 95 -25.72 30.21 -6.77
N GLY A 96 -25.91 31.18 -7.68
CA GLY A 96 -24.79 31.77 -8.42
C GLY A 96 -23.77 32.45 -7.52
N ALA A 97 -24.26 33.19 -6.52
CA ALA A 97 -23.46 33.87 -5.50
C ALA A 97 -22.95 32.89 -4.41
N PRO A 98 -21.63 32.72 -4.20
CA PRO A 98 -21.08 31.79 -3.21
C PRO A 98 -21.60 32.03 -1.79
N GLU A 99 -21.75 33.28 -1.38
CA GLU A 99 -22.24 33.71 -0.07
C GLU A 99 -23.71 33.35 0.20
N ARG A 100 -24.48 33.00 -0.83
CA ARG A 100 -25.87 32.51 -0.68
C ARG A 100 -25.95 30.99 -0.52
N ARG A 101 -24.83 30.28 -0.68
CA ARG A 101 -24.74 28.82 -0.51
C ARG A 101 -24.55 28.46 0.96
N PHE A 102 -24.43 27.17 1.24
CA PHE A 102 -23.90 26.68 2.51
C PHE A 102 -22.41 27.05 2.61
N ALA A 103 -21.96 27.46 3.79
CA ALA A 103 -20.58 27.90 4.00
C ALA A 103 -19.57 26.76 3.89
N SER A 104 -20.01 25.51 4.09
CA SER A 104 -19.16 24.32 3.99
C SER A 104 -19.97 23.08 3.64
N ALA A 105 -19.28 22.02 3.20
CA ALA A 105 -19.86 20.69 3.05
C ALA A 105 -20.44 20.14 4.37
N GLY A 106 -19.89 20.55 5.53
CA GLY A 106 -20.42 20.18 6.84
C GLY A 106 -21.81 20.77 7.09
N GLU A 107 -22.03 22.03 6.73
CA GLU A 107 -23.34 22.70 6.84
C GLU A 107 -24.35 22.11 5.84
N LEU A 108 -23.91 21.84 4.61
CA LEU A 108 -24.74 21.12 3.62
C LEU A 108 -25.18 19.75 4.17
N ARG A 109 -24.25 18.97 4.72
CA ARG A 109 -24.55 17.67 5.34
C ARG A 109 -25.56 17.81 6.47
N ALA A 110 -25.42 18.81 7.34
CA ALA A 110 -26.36 19.05 8.44
C ALA A 110 -27.78 19.34 7.92
N ALA A 111 -27.90 20.12 6.84
CA ALA A 111 -29.21 20.39 6.22
C ALA A 111 -29.85 19.13 5.63
N TRP A 112 -29.06 18.28 4.96
CA TRP A 112 -29.54 16.98 4.46
C TRP A 112 -29.98 16.07 5.60
N SER A 113 -29.17 15.98 6.66
CA SER A 113 -29.50 15.18 7.84
C SER A 113 -30.76 15.67 8.56
N ALA A 114 -31.00 16.98 8.60
CA ALA A 114 -32.22 17.55 9.19
C ALA A 114 -33.47 17.32 8.32
N PHE A 115 -33.30 17.18 7.00
CA PHE A 115 -34.39 16.81 6.09
C PHE A 115 -34.78 15.33 6.21
N LEU A 116 -33.82 14.46 6.48
CA LEU A 116 -34.06 13.02 6.64
C LEU A 116 -34.73 12.76 7.99
N ASP A 117 -35.98 12.29 7.95
CA ASP A 117 -36.77 11.94 9.12
C ASP A 117 -36.59 10.45 9.51
N ALA A 118 -37.31 10.02 10.55
CA ALA A 118 -37.32 8.63 10.99
C ALA A 118 -37.81 7.69 9.87
N ASP A 119 -38.76 8.12 9.04
CA ASP A 119 -39.27 7.32 7.93
C ASP A 119 -38.21 7.10 6.85
N ALA A 120 -37.38 8.10 6.56
CA ALA A 120 -36.25 7.98 5.65
C ALA A 120 -35.21 6.97 6.16
N ILE A 121 -34.93 6.97 7.46
CA ILE A 121 -34.03 5.98 8.08
C ILE A 121 -34.61 4.57 7.92
N GLU A 122 -35.91 4.40 8.20
CA GLU A 122 -36.60 3.13 8.04
C GLU A 122 -36.63 2.66 6.57
N GLN A 123 -36.76 3.57 5.61
CA GLN A 123 -36.63 3.25 4.18
C GLN A 123 -35.22 2.78 3.81
N LEU A 124 -34.18 3.41 4.34
CA LEU A 124 -32.79 2.98 4.13
C LEU A 124 -32.56 1.56 4.68
N VAL A 125 -33.06 1.28 5.90
CA VAL A 125 -32.95 -0.04 6.51
C VAL A 125 -33.70 -1.09 5.69
N ARG A 126 -34.93 -0.79 5.25
CA ARG A 126 -35.70 -1.69 4.38
C ARG A 126 -35.01 -1.96 3.05
N SER A 127 -34.42 -0.93 2.44
CA SER A 127 -33.69 -1.10 1.18
C SER A 127 -32.44 -1.94 1.37
N ALA A 128 -31.63 -1.65 2.39
CA ALA A 128 -30.46 -2.46 2.72
C ALA A 128 -30.82 -3.90 3.07
N ALA A 129 -31.98 -4.14 3.69
CA ALA A 129 -32.44 -5.49 4.01
C ALA A 129 -32.82 -6.29 2.74
N ARG A 130 -33.38 -5.64 1.72
CA ARG A 130 -33.61 -6.26 0.40
C ARG A 130 -32.29 -6.63 -0.26
N GLU A 131 -31.34 -5.71 -0.29
CA GLU A 131 -29.99 -5.98 -0.81
C GLU A 131 -29.29 -7.13 -0.07
N HIS A 132 -29.50 -7.26 1.25
CA HIS A 132 -28.98 -8.40 2.01
C HIS A 132 -29.63 -9.72 1.57
N ALA A 133 -30.94 -9.73 1.34
CA ALA A 133 -31.63 -10.92 0.83
C ALA A 133 -31.15 -11.30 -0.57
N ASP A 134 -31.05 -10.33 -1.48
CA ASP A 134 -30.55 -10.52 -2.84
C ASP A 134 -29.11 -11.01 -2.86
N MET A 135 -28.29 -10.52 -1.92
CA MET A 135 -26.92 -11.00 -1.70
C MET A 135 -26.90 -12.48 -1.31
N LEU A 136 -27.77 -12.92 -0.39
CA LEU A 136 -27.84 -14.34 0.02
C LEU A 136 -28.29 -15.23 -1.14
N ASP A 137 -29.26 -14.78 -1.94
CA ASP A 137 -29.70 -15.49 -3.14
C ASP A 137 -28.58 -15.58 -4.19
N ALA A 138 -27.80 -14.51 -4.37
CA ALA A 138 -26.64 -14.49 -5.25
C ALA A 138 -25.54 -15.45 -4.77
N MET A 139 -25.28 -15.53 -3.45
CA MET A 139 -24.35 -16.50 -2.87
C MET A 139 -24.81 -17.94 -3.16
N ALA A 140 -26.10 -18.23 -3.02
CA ALA A 140 -26.65 -19.55 -3.32
C ALA A 140 -26.49 -19.95 -4.79
N ARG A 141 -26.57 -18.96 -5.70
CA ARG A 141 -26.33 -19.15 -7.15
C ARG A 141 -24.85 -19.19 -7.54
N GLY A 142 -23.94 -18.78 -6.66
CA GLY A 142 -22.51 -18.67 -6.98
C GLY A 142 -22.12 -17.42 -7.77
N ASP A 143 -22.99 -16.41 -7.84
CA ASP A 143 -22.78 -15.18 -8.60
C ASP A 143 -21.93 -14.17 -7.81
N ALA A 144 -20.62 -14.21 -8.01
CA ALA A 144 -19.68 -13.39 -7.24
C ALA A 144 -19.84 -11.88 -7.50
N GLU A 145 -20.21 -11.47 -8.72
CA GLU A 145 -20.35 -10.06 -9.08
C GLU A 145 -21.58 -9.45 -8.41
N LEU A 146 -22.69 -10.17 -8.45
CA LEU A 146 -23.91 -9.74 -7.79
C LEU A 146 -23.76 -9.74 -6.26
N VAL A 147 -23.04 -10.70 -5.68
CA VAL A 147 -22.71 -10.70 -4.25
C VAL A 147 -21.96 -9.43 -3.84
N GLU A 148 -20.94 -9.01 -4.59
CA GLU A 148 -20.18 -7.79 -4.26
C GLU A 148 -21.03 -6.52 -4.41
N THR A 149 -21.88 -6.46 -5.43
CA THR A 149 -22.80 -5.35 -5.66
C THR A 149 -23.80 -5.21 -4.51
N CYS A 150 -24.52 -6.29 -4.18
CA CYS A 150 -25.51 -6.30 -3.11
C CYS A 150 -24.86 -6.13 -1.73
N PHE A 151 -23.67 -6.70 -1.50
CA PHE A 151 -22.88 -6.45 -0.29
C PHE A 151 -22.58 -4.97 -0.10
N ALA A 152 -22.06 -4.31 -1.14
CA ALA A 152 -21.73 -2.90 -1.09
C ALA A 152 -22.97 -2.04 -0.82
N ALA A 153 -24.09 -2.33 -1.49
CA ALA A 153 -25.36 -1.62 -1.34
C ALA A 153 -25.95 -1.80 0.07
N CYS A 154 -26.03 -3.04 0.57
CA CYS A 154 -26.52 -3.35 1.91
C CYS A 154 -25.66 -2.67 2.99
N ARG A 155 -24.34 -2.83 2.92
CA ARG A 155 -23.42 -2.23 3.89
C ARG A 155 -23.51 -0.71 3.87
N PHE A 156 -23.61 -0.10 2.69
CA PHE A 156 -23.79 1.34 2.56
C PHE A 156 -25.08 1.81 3.23
N GLY A 157 -26.23 1.22 2.87
CA GLY A 157 -27.53 1.62 3.41
C GLY A 157 -27.60 1.48 4.93
N ALA A 158 -27.10 0.37 5.49
CA ALA A 158 -27.05 0.16 6.94
C ALA A 158 -26.13 1.18 7.64
N ARG A 159 -24.96 1.49 7.07
CA ARG A 159 -24.05 2.52 7.62
C ARG A 159 -24.66 3.92 7.56
N GLN A 160 -25.41 4.25 6.50
CA GLN A 160 -26.08 5.55 6.42
C GLN A 160 -27.18 5.68 7.46
N ALA A 161 -27.99 4.62 7.64
CA ALA A 161 -28.99 4.59 8.71
C ALA A 161 -28.34 4.78 10.09
N LEU A 162 -27.21 4.14 10.36
CA LEU A 162 -26.45 4.32 11.62
C LEU A 162 -25.78 5.68 11.75
N ALA A 163 -25.38 6.31 10.64
CA ALA A 163 -24.82 7.66 10.67
C ALA A 163 -25.88 8.70 11.04
N LEU A 164 -27.14 8.49 10.62
CA LEU A 164 -28.29 9.32 10.96
C LEU A 164 -28.83 9.01 12.36
N ALA A 165 -28.88 7.73 12.73
CA ALA A 165 -29.35 7.26 14.03
C ALA A 165 -28.41 6.18 14.62
N PRO A 166 -27.36 6.57 15.36
CA PRO A 166 -26.35 5.63 15.89
C PRO A 166 -26.89 4.55 16.84
N ALA A 167 -28.03 4.82 17.48
CA ALA A 167 -28.71 3.91 18.40
C ALA A 167 -29.75 2.99 17.70
N HIS A 168 -29.90 3.06 16.38
CA HIS A 168 -30.91 2.29 15.66
C HIS A 168 -30.57 0.79 15.65
N ALA A 169 -31.29 0.01 16.47
CA ALA A 169 -31.00 -1.40 16.70
C ALA A 169 -31.12 -2.25 15.41
N ALA A 170 -32.18 -2.05 14.61
CA ALA A 170 -32.37 -2.83 13.39
C ALA A 170 -31.27 -2.58 12.34
N ALA A 171 -30.82 -1.32 12.17
CA ALA A 171 -29.72 -0.96 11.27
C ALA A 171 -28.40 -1.60 11.72
N ARG A 172 -28.12 -1.59 13.03
CA ARG A 172 -26.93 -2.25 13.61
C ARG A 172 -26.94 -3.75 13.36
N ALA A 173 -28.06 -4.40 13.67
CA ALA A 173 -28.20 -5.83 13.47
C ALA A 173 -28.10 -6.21 11.98
N LEU A 174 -28.66 -5.40 11.08
CA LEU A 174 -28.54 -5.60 9.64
C LEU A 174 -27.10 -5.44 9.14
N HIS A 175 -26.39 -4.41 9.60
CA HIS A 175 -24.99 -4.18 9.28
C HIS A 175 -24.12 -5.40 9.66
N ASP A 176 -24.27 -5.89 10.88
CA ASP A 176 -23.49 -7.04 11.35
C ASP A 176 -23.87 -8.33 10.61
N ARG A 177 -25.16 -8.58 10.35
CA ARG A 177 -25.59 -9.71 9.51
C ARG A 177 -24.98 -9.67 8.11
N CYS A 178 -24.93 -8.49 7.49
CA CYS A 178 -24.32 -8.29 6.18
C CYS A 178 -22.83 -8.65 6.19
N LEU A 179 -22.07 -8.09 7.13
CA LEU A 179 -20.64 -8.37 7.28
C LEU A 179 -20.34 -9.82 7.62
N HIS A 180 -21.14 -10.44 8.49
CA HIS A 180 -21.00 -11.86 8.84
C HIS A 180 -21.25 -12.77 7.65
N SER A 181 -22.30 -12.51 6.86
CA SER A 181 -22.60 -13.29 5.64
C SER A 181 -21.48 -13.14 4.61
N ALA A 182 -21.00 -11.91 4.42
CA ALA A 182 -19.90 -11.56 3.53
C ALA A 182 -18.56 -12.17 3.95
N ALA A 183 -18.30 -12.31 5.26
CA ALA A 183 -17.12 -12.98 5.79
C ALA A 183 -17.20 -14.49 5.58
N ASP A 184 -18.34 -15.12 5.90
CA ASP A 184 -18.57 -16.55 5.71
C ASP A 184 -18.38 -16.95 4.22
N TRP A 185 -18.90 -16.13 3.30
CA TRP A 185 -18.69 -16.30 1.85
C TRP A 185 -17.22 -16.24 1.43
N ARG A 186 -16.47 -15.29 1.96
CA ARG A 186 -15.05 -15.10 1.65
C ARG A 186 -14.16 -16.19 2.25
N ILE A 187 -14.50 -16.70 3.43
CA ILE A 187 -13.84 -17.87 4.03
C ILE A 187 -13.97 -19.07 3.09
N ALA A 188 -15.17 -19.33 2.55
CA ALA A 188 -15.40 -20.42 1.60
C ALA A 188 -14.55 -20.28 0.32
N ARG A 189 -14.30 -19.04 -0.10
CA ARG A 189 -13.47 -18.70 -1.27
C ARG A 189 -11.98 -18.55 -0.98
N ARG A 190 -11.55 -18.74 0.28
CA ARG A 190 -10.15 -18.60 0.75
C ARG A 190 -9.60 -17.16 0.68
N GLU A 191 -10.49 -16.18 0.73
CA GLU A 191 -10.16 -14.76 0.76
C GLU A 191 -10.04 -14.29 2.23
N PHE A 192 -9.06 -14.84 2.95
CA PHE A 192 -9.00 -14.74 4.42
C PHE A 192 -8.81 -13.31 4.94
N ASP A 193 -8.01 -12.48 4.27
CA ASP A 193 -7.74 -11.11 4.71
C ASP A 193 -9.00 -10.23 4.59
N LEU A 194 -9.78 -10.41 3.52
CA LEU A 194 -11.04 -9.72 3.35
C LEU A 194 -12.08 -10.21 4.36
N ALA A 195 -12.14 -11.52 4.63
CA ALA A 195 -12.99 -12.06 5.69
C ALA A 195 -12.64 -11.48 7.07
N ALA A 196 -11.34 -11.38 7.40
CA ALA A 196 -10.86 -10.77 8.64
C ALA A 196 -11.28 -9.30 8.75
N TYR A 197 -11.15 -8.54 7.66
CA TYR A 197 -11.58 -7.15 7.58
C TYR A 197 -13.06 -6.97 7.92
N HIS A 198 -13.95 -7.78 7.33
CA HIS A 198 -15.39 -7.68 7.59
C HIS A 198 -15.77 -8.04 9.02
N LEU A 199 -15.12 -9.06 9.61
CA LEU A 199 -15.32 -9.44 11.02
C LEU A 199 -14.75 -8.42 12.02
N ALA A 200 -13.79 -7.59 11.59
CA ALA A 200 -13.26 -6.50 12.40
C ALA A 200 -14.14 -5.24 12.33
N GLU A 201 -14.89 -5.06 11.25
CA GLU A 201 -15.81 -3.93 11.08
C GLU A 201 -17.13 -4.10 11.83
N ALA A 202 -17.58 -5.34 12.07
CA ALA A 202 -18.84 -5.61 12.77
C ALA A 202 -18.82 -5.06 14.20
N PHE A 203 -19.97 -4.57 14.67
CA PHE A 203 -20.09 -4.06 16.04
C PHE A 203 -20.07 -5.21 17.05
N GLU A 204 -20.79 -6.30 16.77
CA GLU A 204 -20.81 -7.49 17.59
C GLU A 204 -19.61 -8.39 17.27
N VAL A 205 -18.85 -8.73 18.30
CA VAL A 205 -17.70 -9.64 18.17
C VAL A 205 -18.19 -11.08 18.14
N ASP A 206 -18.24 -11.67 16.95
CA ASP A 206 -18.54 -13.10 16.79
C ASP A 206 -17.27 -13.95 16.90
N ALA A 207 -17.03 -14.44 18.13
CA ALA A 207 -15.89 -15.32 18.42
C ALA A 207 -15.92 -16.63 17.62
N ALA A 208 -17.11 -17.19 17.37
CA ALA A 208 -17.25 -18.44 16.64
C ALA A 208 -16.83 -18.27 15.17
N ARG A 209 -17.21 -17.16 14.53
CA ARG A 209 -16.77 -16.82 13.16
C ARG A 209 -15.28 -16.58 13.07
N ARG A 210 -14.69 -15.86 14.02
CA ARG A 210 -13.22 -15.66 14.08
C ARG A 210 -12.48 -16.99 14.23
N GLU A 211 -12.97 -17.87 15.09
CA GLU A 211 -12.38 -19.20 15.25
C GLU A 211 -12.55 -20.05 13.97
N ARG A 212 -13.68 -19.93 13.26
CA ARG A 212 -13.86 -20.58 11.94
C ARG A 212 -12.88 -20.05 10.90
N LEU A 213 -12.67 -18.74 10.83
CA LEU A 213 -11.69 -18.11 9.94
C LEU A 213 -10.28 -18.64 10.22
N GLU A 214 -9.84 -18.63 11.48
CA GLU A 214 -8.51 -19.10 11.86
C GLU A 214 -8.35 -20.61 11.56
N ARG A 215 -9.36 -21.42 11.86
CA ARG A 215 -9.34 -22.85 11.51
C ARG A 215 -9.23 -23.07 10.01
N ALA A 216 -10.01 -22.34 9.20
CA ALA A 216 -9.98 -22.44 7.75
C ALA A 216 -8.63 -21.99 7.16
N ARG A 217 -8.04 -20.93 7.71
CA ARG A 217 -6.72 -20.43 7.35
C ARG A 217 -5.63 -21.46 7.66
N VAL A 218 -5.59 -21.97 8.88
CA VAL A 218 -4.61 -23.00 9.30
C VAL A 218 -4.75 -24.28 8.46
N GLU A 219 -5.98 -24.72 8.18
CA GLU A 219 -6.22 -25.89 7.33
C GLU A 219 -5.78 -25.64 5.88
N HIS A 220 -6.03 -24.44 5.34
CA HIS A 220 -5.55 -24.07 4.01
C HIS A 220 -4.01 -24.07 3.94
N GLU A 221 -3.34 -23.50 4.93
CA GLU A 221 -1.87 -23.51 5.06
C GLU A 221 -1.33 -24.95 5.19
N ARG A 222 -2.01 -25.83 5.93
CA ARG A 222 -1.67 -27.26 6.03
C ARG A 222 -1.79 -27.98 4.69
N ARG A 223 -2.89 -27.77 3.95
CA ARG A 223 -3.15 -28.39 2.64
C ARG A 223 -2.16 -27.94 1.57
N LEU A 224 -1.73 -26.69 1.61
CA LEU A 224 -0.69 -26.16 0.72
C LEU A 224 0.69 -26.80 0.95
N GLY A 225 0.82 -27.76 1.86
CA GLY A 225 2.07 -28.50 2.01
C GLY A 225 3.20 -27.65 2.58
N LEU A 226 2.88 -26.66 3.43
CA LEU A 226 3.86 -25.98 4.28
C LEU A 226 4.44 -26.91 5.38
N ARG A 227 4.45 -28.23 5.12
CA ARG A 227 5.20 -29.29 5.82
C ARG A 227 6.68 -29.34 5.44
N GLN A 228 7.26 -28.28 4.87
CA GLN A 228 8.71 -28.21 4.61
C GLN A 228 9.51 -27.39 5.63
N ALA A 229 8.93 -27.02 6.76
CA ALA A 229 9.70 -26.45 7.87
C ALA A 229 10.77 -27.40 8.46
N PRO A 230 10.59 -28.73 8.59
CA PRO A 230 11.57 -29.57 9.29
C PRO A 230 12.71 -30.11 8.40
N LEU A 231 12.49 -30.30 7.09
CA LEU A 231 13.59 -30.75 6.20
C LEU A 231 14.57 -29.59 5.93
N PHE A 232 14.06 -28.38 5.80
CA PHE A 232 14.83 -27.19 5.49
C PHE A 232 15.75 -26.75 6.64
N PHE A 233 15.25 -26.76 7.89
CA PHE A 233 16.10 -26.53 9.08
C PHE A 233 17.16 -27.63 9.25
N ARG A 234 16.83 -28.89 8.89
CA ARG A 234 17.78 -30.01 8.92
C ARG A 234 18.86 -29.89 7.84
N VAL A 235 18.51 -29.53 6.60
CA VAL A 235 19.47 -29.41 5.50
C VAL A 235 20.31 -28.14 5.62
N GLY A 236 19.71 -26.99 5.94
CA GLY A 236 20.45 -25.74 6.17
C GLY A 236 21.35 -25.82 7.40
N GLY A 237 20.85 -26.41 8.50
CA GLY A 237 21.64 -26.68 9.70
C GLY A 237 22.77 -27.69 9.48
N ALA A 238 22.53 -28.76 8.72
CA ALA A 238 23.56 -29.75 8.38
C ALA A 238 24.64 -29.15 7.47
N LEU A 239 24.28 -28.35 6.46
CA LEU A 239 25.25 -27.67 5.59
C LEU A 239 26.10 -26.67 6.37
N PHE A 240 25.49 -25.91 7.29
CA PHE A 240 26.21 -25.01 8.19
C PHE A 240 27.17 -25.78 9.11
N ALA A 241 26.72 -26.90 9.70
CA ALA A 241 27.56 -27.76 10.54
C ALA A 241 28.73 -28.39 9.75
N CYS A 242 28.50 -28.84 8.51
CA CYS A 242 29.55 -29.37 7.64
C CYS A 242 30.60 -28.31 7.29
N ALA A 243 30.18 -27.08 6.98
CA ALA A 243 31.10 -26.00 6.66
C ALA A 243 31.87 -25.50 7.90
N ALA A 244 31.24 -25.44 9.07
CA ALA A 244 31.94 -25.19 10.34
C ALA A 244 32.95 -26.30 10.67
N ALA A 245 32.57 -27.57 10.49
CA ALA A 245 33.46 -28.70 10.70
C ALA A 245 34.66 -28.72 9.71
N PHE A 246 34.44 -28.31 8.46
CA PHE A 246 35.50 -28.15 7.46
C PHE A 246 36.51 -27.07 7.86
N LEU A 247 36.05 -25.90 8.32
CA LEU A 247 36.90 -24.83 8.84
C LEU A 247 37.74 -25.25 10.05
N VAL A 248 37.13 -25.98 10.99
CA VAL A 248 37.82 -26.53 12.16
C VAL A 248 38.87 -27.57 11.74
N SER A 249 38.54 -28.43 10.78
CA SER A 249 39.44 -29.48 10.28
C SER A 249 40.69 -28.90 9.58
N LEU A 250 40.53 -27.83 8.80
CA LEU A 250 41.66 -27.13 8.18
C LEU A 250 42.62 -26.54 9.23
N THR A 251 42.05 -26.00 10.33
CA THR A 251 42.82 -25.46 11.45
C THR A 251 43.60 -26.54 12.18
N LEU A 252 42.97 -27.71 12.42
CA LEU A 252 43.60 -28.85 13.10
C LEU A 252 44.69 -29.55 12.26
N LEU A 253 44.55 -29.54 10.93
CA LEU A 253 45.55 -30.11 10.00
C LEU A 253 46.79 -29.21 9.79
N GLY A 254 46.89 -28.09 10.52
CA GLY A 254 48.03 -27.18 10.43
C GLY A 254 48.14 -26.46 9.08
N VAL A 255 47.08 -26.50 8.26
CA VAL A 255 46.98 -25.74 7.02
C VAL A 255 46.90 -24.27 7.42
N ARG A 256 48.02 -23.54 7.33
CA ARG A 256 48.02 -22.09 7.52
C ARG A 256 47.21 -21.49 6.38
N PRO A 257 46.02 -20.92 6.63
CA PRO A 257 45.21 -20.40 5.54
C PRO A 257 45.95 -19.20 4.95
N GLY A 258 46.39 -19.33 3.69
CA GLY A 258 46.58 -18.16 2.86
C GLY A 258 45.22 -17.45 2.73
N TYR A 259 45.25 -16.13 2.59
CA TYR A 259 44.06 -15.26 2.61
C TYR A 259 42.93 -15.75 1.67
N GLY A 260 43.28 -16.32 0.52
CA GLY A 260 42.33 -16.88 -0.45
C GLY A 260 41.51 -18.07 0.07
N LEU A 261 42.04 -18.91 0.97
CA LEU A 261 41.31 -20.06 1.53
C LEU A 261 40.27 -19.63 2.58
N PHE A 262 40.58 -18.57 3.34
CA PHE A 262 39.68 -18.01 4.35
C PHE A 262 38.53 -17.20 3.70
N ALA A 263 38.84 -16.46 2.64
CA ALA A 263 37.83 -15.76 1.83
C ALA A 263 36.89 -16.75 1.14
N LEU A 264 37.41 -17.83 0.54
CA LEU A 264 36.62 -18.84 -0.16
C LEU A 264 35.65 -19.60 0.77
N SER A 265 36.09 -19.92 1.99
CA SER A 265 35.27 -20.65 2.97
C SER A 265 34.19 -19.76 3.62
N SER A 266 34.50 -18.49 3.86
CA SER A 266 33.52 -17.49 4.32
C SER A 266 32.47 -17.17 3.25
N ALA A 267 32.90 -17.06 1.99
CA ALA A 267 32.04 -16.91 0.82
C ALA A 267 31.05 -18.07 0.66
N LEU A 268 31.52 -19.32 0.78
CA LEU A 268 30.67 -20.50 0.64
C LEU A 268 29.57 -20.55 1.71
N LEU A 269 29.93 -20.23 2.96
CA LEU A 269 29.00 -20.15 4.09
C LEU A 269 27.93 -19.08 3.89
N ILE A 270 28.30 -17.92 3.36
CA ILE A 270 27.39 -16.82 3.07
C ILE A 270 26.46 -17.20 1.92
N VAL A 271 26.97 -17.81 0.84
CA VAL A 271 26.14 -18.31 -0.28
C VAL A 271 25.13 -19.36 0.19
N ILE A 272 25.53 -20.30 1.05
CA ILE A 272 24.64 -21.33 1.60
C ILE A 272 23.56 -20.70 2.50
N GLY A 273 23.94 -19.76 3.38
CA GLY A 273 22.99 -19.04 4.24
C GLY A 273 21.98 -18.23 3.44
N LEU A 274 22.43 -17.59 2.36
CA LEU A 274 21.60 -16.75 1.49
C LEU A 274 20.71 -17.57 0.53
N LEU A 275 21.14 -18.74 0.07
CA LEU A 275 20.28 -19.68 -0.67
C LEU A 275 19.12 -20.16 0.20
N GLY A 276 19.39 -20.40 1.49
CA GLY A 276 18.36 -20.71 2.48
C GLY A 276 17.32 -19.57 2.60
N ILE A 277 17.78 -18.34 2.73
CA ILE A 277 16.89 -17.17 2.84
C ILE A 277 16.08 -16.99 1.55
N GLY A 278 16.70 -17.01 0.38
CA GLY A 278 16.02 -16.84 -0.92
C GLY A 278 14.93 -17.88 -1.21
N LEU A 279 15.18 -19.16 -0.85
CA LEU A 279 14.18 -20.23 -0.99
C LEU A 279 13.01 -20.08 0.00
N THR A 280 13.26 -19.49 1.18
CA THR A 280 12.22 -19.16 2.18
C THR A 280 11.32 -18.03 1.69
N TYR A 281 11.87 -17.03 1.02
CA TYR A 281 11.12 -15.90 0.47
C TYR A 281 10.27 -16.28 -0.75
N ARG A 282 10.78 -17.13 -1.66
CA ARG A 282 10.03 -17.63 -2.84
C ARG A 282 8.74 -18.36 -2.46
N ARG A 283 8.67 -18.95 -1.26
CA ARG A 283 7.48 -19.67 -0.77
C ARG A 283 6.46 -18.80 -0.02
N ARG A 284 6.85 -17.63 0.48
CA ARG A 284 5.96 -16.75 1.24
C ARG A 284 5.21 -15.71 0.39
N GLY A 285 5.38 -15.71 -0.94
CA GLY A 285 4.62 -14.84 -1.84
C GLY A 285 4.85 -13.34 -1.61
N ILE A 286 5.98 -12.95 -1.02
CA ILE A 286 6.27 -11.54 -0.72
C ILE A 286 6.70 -10.86 -2.03
N GLU A 287 5.85 -9.96 -2.54
CA GLU A 287 6.00 -9.35 -3.87
C GLU A 287 7.02 -8.20 -3.96
N GLY A 288 7.57 -8.04 -5.17
CA GLY A 288 8.17 -6.83 -5.74
C GLY A 288 9.33 -6.20 -4.98
N ARG A 289 9.02 -5.33 -3.99
CA ARG A 289 10.02 -4.51 -3.30
C ARG A 289 10.93 -5.32 -2.37
N ALA A 290 10.42 -6.41 -1.80
CA ALA A 290 11.24 -7.30 -0.97
C ALA A 290 12.27 -8.09 -1.81
N LEU A 291 11.91 -8.47 -3.04
CA LEU A 291 12.81 -9.13 -3.99
C LEU A 291 13.95 -8.20 -4.41
N LEU A 292 13.62 -6.92 -4.63
CA LEU A 292 14.58 -5.87 -4.93
C LEU A 292 15.59 -5.70 -3.77
N HIS A 293 15.11 -5.61 -2.53
CA HIS A 293 15.99 -5.46 -1.35
C HIS A 293 16.84 -6.71 -1.08
N ALA A 294 16.28 -7.90 -1.32
CA ALA A 294 17.03 -9.16 -1.20
C ALA A 294 18.18 -9.24 -2.22
N SER A 295 18.01 -8.70 -3.43
CA SER A 295 19.06 -8.68 -4.45
C SER A 295 20.31 -7.89 -4.01
N ALA A 296 20.12 -6.79 -3.25
CA ALA A 296 21.22 -6.01 -2.66
C ALA A 296 22.04 -6.79 -1.61
N LEU A 297 21.46 -7.81 -0.99
CA LEU A 297 22.14 -8.66 0.00
C LEU A 297 22.81 -9.89 -0.64
N ILE A 298 22.35 -10.31 -1.83
CA ILE A 298 22.76 -11.57 -2.46
C ILE A 298 23.82 -11.37 -3.55
N VAL A 299 23.66 -10.36 -4.40
CA VAL A 299 24.52 -10.15 -5.57
C VAL A 299 25.96 -9.76 -5.18
N PRO A 300 26.22 -8.85 -4.23
CA PRO A 300 27.59 -8.43 -3.93
C PRO A 300 28.48 -9.55 -3.36
N PRO A 301 28.04 -10.38 -2.37
CA PRO A 301 28.85 -11.48 -1.87
C PRO A 301 29.23 -12.50 -2.94
N ILE A 302 28.31 -12.84 -3.85
CA ILE A 302 28.58 -13.77 -4.95
C ILE A 302 29.65 -13.20 -5.87
N MET A 303 29.51 -11.93 -6.26
CA MET A 303 30.46 -11.27 -7.15
C MET A 303 31.84 -11.10 -6.52
N ILE A 304 31.91 -10.75 -5.23
CA ILE A 304 33.17 -10.67 -4.47
C ILE A 304 33.84 -12.05 -4.42
N SER A 305 33.07 -13.11 -4.17
CA SER A 305 33.58 -14.49 -4.11
C SER A 305 34.19 -14.94 -5.44
N ILE A 306 33.56 -14.57 -6.56
CA ILE A 306 34.06 -14.87 -7.92
C ILE A 306 35.38 -14.12 -8.17
N VAL A 307 35.46 -12.85 -7.76
CA VAL A 307 36.66 -12.02 -7.91
C VAL A 307 37.81 -12.57 -7.06
N ASP A 308 37.55 -12.92 -5.80
CA ASP A 308 38.56 -13.48 -4.90
C ASP A 308 39.08 -14.85 -5.38
N LEU A 309 38.20 -15.70 -5.90
CA LEU A 309 38.59 -16.97 -6.53
C LEU A 309 39.48 -16.71 -7.77
N GLY A 310 39.10 -15.77 -8.63
CA GLY A 310 39.87 -15.39 -9.81
C GLY A 310 41.22 -14.75 -9.49
N ALA A 311 41.29 -13.97 -8.41
CA ALA A 311 42.51 -13.36 -7.89
C ALA A 311 43.45 -14.43 -7.31
N TRP A 312 42.91 -15.38 -6.55
CA TRP A 312 43.68 -16.51 -6.01
C TRP A 312 44.29 -17.37 -7.12
N LEU A 313 43.49 -17.75 -8.14
CA LEU A 313 43.96 -18.53 -9.29
C LEU A 313 45.09 -17.82 -10.07
N ARG A 314 45.15 -16.49 -10.01
CA ARG A 314 46.17 -15.66 -10.68
C ARG A 314 47.30 -15.21 -9.76
N GLY A 315 47.29 -15.61 -8.48
CA GLY A 315 48.29 -15.21 -7.49
C GLY A 315 48.30 -13.72 -7.17
N TRP A 316 47.16 -13.04 -7.31
CA TRP A 316 47.06 -11.61 -7.00
C TRP A 316 47.21 -11.35 -5.49
N PRO A 317 47.84 -10.22 -5.12
CA PRO A 317 47.93 -9.82 -3.72
C PRO A 317 46.53 -9.42 -3.19
N PRO A 318 46.17 -9.78 -1.95
CA PRO A 318 44.80 -9.62 -1.41
C PRO A 318 44.29 -8.18 -1.41
N GLU A 319 45.19 -7.20 -1.34
CA GLU A 319 44.86 -5.78 -1.33
C GLU A 319 44.19 -5.34 -2.64
N GLN A 320 44.54 -6.01 -3.75
CA GLN A 320 43.99 -5.71 -5.07
C GLN A 320 42.62 -6.34 -5.29
N SER A 321 42.33 -7.52 -4.73
CA SER A 321 40.99 -8.13 -4.85
C SER A 321 39.96 -7.42 -3.99
N HIS A 322 40.33 -7.00 -2.78
CA HIS A 322 39.43 -6.27 -1.87
C HIS A 322 39.06 -4.88 -2.38
N ALA A 323 39.97 -4.19 -3.08
CA ALA A 323 39.67 -2.90 -3.70
C ALA A 323 38.51 -3.01 -4.73
N LEU A 324 38.26 -4.19 -5.28
CA LEU A 324 37.17 -4.46 -6.22
C LEU A 324 35.83 -4.75 -5.52
N ALA A 325 35.81 -5.02 -4.21
CA ALA A 325 34.57 -5.26 -3.47
C ALA A 325 33.70 -4.00 -3.33
N LEU A 326 34.33 -2.84 -3.11
CA LEU A 326 33.67 -1.54 -2.94
C LEU A 326 32.82 -1.12 -4.16
N PRO A 327 33.35 -1.15 -5.41
CA PRO A 327 32.55 -0.81 -6.59
C PRO A 327 31.44 -1.83 -6.86
N ILE A 328 31.64 -3.12 -6.54
CA ILE A 328 30.60 -4.15 -6.66
C ILE A 328 29.40 -3.85 -5.76
N ILE A 329 29.67 -3.48 -4.49
CA ILE A 329 28.64 -3.10 -3.52
C ILE A 329 27.95 -1.80 -3.96
N ALA A 330 28.72 -0.81 -4.43
CA ALA A 330 28.19 0.47 -4.90
C ALA A 330 27.24 0.31 -6.11
N CYS A 331 27.63 -0.44 -7.13
CA CYS A 331 26.83 -0.68 -8.32
C CYS A 331 25.51 -1.40 -7.99
N THR A 332 25.58 -2.38 -7.07
CA THR A 332 24.38 -3.10 -6.64
C THR A 332 23.42 -2.20 -5.85
N ALA A 333 23.94 -1.38 -4.93
CA ALA A 333 23.14 -0.40 -4.20
C ALA A 333 22.51 0.65 -5.13
N LEU A 334 23.25 1.10 -6.15
CA LEU A 334 22.74 2.05 -7.16
C LEU A 334 21.62 1.43 -8.01
N GLY A 335 21.74 0.14 -8.38
CA GLY A 335 20.72 -0.59 -9.11
C GLY A 335 19.42 -0.82 -8.32
N VAL A 336 19.50 -0.90 -6.99
CA VAL A 336 18.31 -0.91 -6.11
C VAL A 336 17.73 0.49 -5.95
N ALA A 337 18.58 1.51 -5.82
CA ALA A 337 18.14 2.90 -5.71
C ALA A 337 17.40 3.38 -6.97
N SER A 338 17.87 3.00 -8.16
CA SER A 338 17.25 3.36 -9.45
C SER A 338 15.86 2.73 -9.67
N GLN A 339 15.53 1.68 -8.92
CA GLN A 339 14.24 0.97 -8.99
C GLN A 339 13.22 1.47 -7.95
N GLY A 340 13.50 2.59 -7.27
CA GLY A 340 12.50 3.35 -6.51
C GLY A 340 12.65 3.35 -5.00
N ASP A 341 13.72 2.79 -4.41
CA ASP A 341 14.05 2.97 -2.99
C ASP A 341 15.31 3.83 -2.81
N GLY A 342 15.09 5.15 -2.72
CA GLY A 342 16.16 6.16 -2.63
C GLY A 342 17.06 6.02 -1.39
N ARG A 343 16.70 5.19 -0.40
CA ARG A 343 17.53 4.93 0.79
C ARG A 343 18.88 4.29 0.44
N PHE A 344 18.96 3.55 -0.68
CA PHE A 344 20.20 2.91 -1.14
C PHE A 344 21.14 3.86 -1.90
N ALA A 345 20.68 5.05 -2.29
CA ALA A 345 21.53 6.03 -3.00
C ALA A 345 22.69 6.53 -2.12
N LEU A 346 22.43 6.74 -0.82
CA LEU A 346 23.45 7.12 0.14
C LEU A 346 24.49 5.99 0.35
N VAL A 347 24.03 4.74 0.43
CA VAL A 347 24.90 3.55 0.53
C VAL A 347 25.79 3.44 -0.70
N ALA A 348 25.24 3.62 -1.90
CA ALA A 348 26.01 3.61 -3.14
C ALA A 348 27.07 4.72 -3.15
N ALA A 349 26.68 5.96 -2.84
CA ALA A 349 27.58 7.12 -2.82
C ALA A 349 28.74 6.95 -1.83
N LEU A 350 28.46 6.44 -0.61
CA LEU A 350 29.49 6.18 0.40
C LEU A 350 30.47 5.09 -0.06
N ASN A 351 29.99 4.02 -0.69
CA ASN A 351 30.87 2.96 -1.20
C ASN A 351 31.75 3.43 -2.37
N VAL A 352 31.23 4.29 -3.26
CA VAL A 352 32.04 4.95 -4.32
C VAL A 352 33.11 5.84 -3.69
N LEU A 353 32.76 6.64 -2.69
CA LEU A 353 33.71 7.51 -2.00
C LEU A 353 34.82 6.67 -1.35
N LEU A 354 34.46 5.61 -0.60
CA LEU A 354 35.44 4.73 0.03
C LEU A 354 36.35 4.05 -1.00
N TRP A 355 35.82 3.68 -2.17
CA TRP A 355 36.62 3.16 -3.27
C TRP A 355 37.65 4.18 -3.77
N LEU A 356 37.23 5.42 -4.03
CA LEU A 356 38.13 6.50 -4.48
C LEU A 356 39.20 6.81 -3.44
N LEU A 357 38.83 6.84 -2.15
CA LEU A 357 39.77 7.05 -1.06
C LEU A 357 40.77 5.86 -0.97
N SER A 358 40.30 4.62 -1.13
CA SER A 358 41.16 3.42 -1.15
C SER A 358 42.20 3.43 -2.25
N ALA A 359 41.87 3.99 -3.43
CA ALA A 359 42.83 4.17 -4.50
C ALA A 359 43.86 5.27 -4.20
N ARG A 360 43.47 6.30 -3.45
CA ARG A 360 44.31 7.47 -3.16
C ARG A 360 45.23 7.30 -1.96
N TRP A 361 44.82 6.50 -0.97
CA TRP A 361 45.61 6.10 0.18
C TRP A 361 45.46 4.59 0.41
N PRO A 362 46.21 3.76 -0.32
CA PRO A 362 46.11 2.30 -0.23
C PRO A 362 46.52 1.75 1.15
N ASP A 363 47.33 2.51 1.89
CA ASP A 363 47.77 2.16 3.25
C ASP A 363 46.81 2.66 4.35
N ALA A 364 45.72 3.36 3.98
CA ALA A 364 44.72 3.88 4.92
C ALA A 364 43.56 2.89 5.12
N ILE A 365 43.01 2.87 6.33
CA ILE A 365 41.91 1.98 6.72
C ILE A 365 40.57 2.67 6.45
N TYR A 366 39.66 1.98 5.75
CA TYR A 366 38.32 2.46 5.43
C TYR A 366 37.27 1.57 6.08
N ALA A 367 36.43 2.15 6.95
CA ALA A 367 35.32 1.43 7.56
C ALA A 367 34.12 1.39 6.62
N LEU A 368 33.65 0.19 6.27
CA LEU A 368 32.40 0.00 5.55
C LEU A 368 31.24 0.04 6.54
N LEU A 369 30.41 1.10 6.51
CA LEU A 369 29.19 1.15 7.31
C LEU A 369 27.99 0.74 6.45
N GLY A 370 27.59 -0.52 6.53
CA GLY A 370 26.37 -1.02 5.89
C GLY A 370 25.17 -0.88 6.82
N LEU A 371 24.37 0.19 6.67
CA LEU A 371 23.03 0.24 7.25
C LEU A 371 22.07 -0.48 6.30
N SER A 372 21.75 -1.76 6.56
CA SER A 372 20.61 -2.39 5.90
C SER A 372 19.34 -2.10 6.71
N ALA A 373 18.53 -1.16 6.22
CA ALA A 373 17.21 -0.90 6.76
C ALA A 373 16.27 -2.06 6.35
N GLY A 374 16.30 -3.16 7.10
CA GLY A 374 15.34 -4.24 6.91
C GLY A 374 15.64 -5.55 7.62
N CYS A 375 16.90 -5.91 7.86
CA CYS A 375 17.26 -7.11 8.61
C CYS A 375 18.62 -6.89 9.28
N SER A 376 18.60 -6.83 10.61
CA SER A 376 19.73 -6.82 11.55
C SER A 376 20.98 -7.55 11.07
N SER A 377 21.86 -6.85 10.37
CA SER A 377 23.23 -7.27 10.12
C SER A 377 24.08 -6.03 9.88
N LEU A 378 24.83 -5.67 10.94
CA LEU A 378 25.88 -4.67 10.91
C LEU A 378 27.16 -5.40 10.51
N PHE A 379 27.67 -5.18 9.30
CA PHE A 379 28.97 -5.70 8.92
C PHE A 379 30.04 -4.70 9.38
N ILE A 380 30.78 -5.04 10.43
CA ILE A 380 32.02 -4.37 10.80
C ILE A 380 33.15 -5.27 10.31
N ILE A 381 33.87 -4.84 9.28
CA ILE A 381 35.12 -5.49 8.85
C ILE A 381 36.26 -4.65 9.40
N TRP A 382 37.13 -5.30 10.19
CA TRP A 382 38.24 -4.68 10.91
C TRP A 382 39.56 -5.14 10.30
N MET A 383 40.47 -4.22 9.95
CA MET A 383 41.84 -4.57 9.57
C MET A 383 42.85 -3.52 10.05
N PHE A 384 43.93 -4.00 10.68
CA PHE A 384 45.03 -3.22 11.26
C PHE A 384 46.12 -2.86 10.25
N ASN A 385 46.82 -1.76 10.51
CA ASN A 385 47.99 -1.29 9.76
C ASN A 385 49.24 -2.12 10.07
N ARG A 386 50.06 -2.41 9.06
CA ARG A 386 51.39 -2.99 9.18
C ARG A 386 52.44 -1.88 9.17
N THR A 387 52.46 -1.02 10.19
CA THR A 387 53.62 -0.15 10.47
C THR A 387 53.97 -0.21 11.95
N GLY A 388 54.93 -1.08 12.29
CA GLY A 388 55.80 -0.86 13.45
C GLY A 388 56.71 0.35 13.21
N PRO A 389 57.32 0.93 14.26
CA PRO A 389 58.01 2.21 14.19
C PRO A 389 59.18 2.18 13.19
N ARG A 390 59.26 3.21 12.35
CA ARG A 390 60.40 3.44 11.44
C ARG A 390 61.68 3.57 12.28
N ARG A 391 62.69 2.76 11.98
CA ARG A 391 64.09 3.05 12.33
C ARG A 391 64.69 3.96 11.28
#